data_AF-A0A942BTZ4-F1
#
_entry.id   AF-A0A942BTZ4-F1
#
_cell.length_a   1.000
_cell.length_b   1.000
_cell.length_c   1.000
_cell.angle_alpha   90.00
_cell.angle_beta   90.00
_cell.angle_gamma   90.00
#
_symmetry.space_group_name_H-M   'P 1'
#
loop_
_entity.id
_entity.type
_entity.pdbx_description
1 polymer ?
#
loop_
_entity_poly.entity_id
_entity_poly.type
_entity_poly.pdbx_seq_one_letter_code
_entity_poly.pdbx_strand_id
1 'polypeptide(L)' 'MTVQTIPDIDEMTGEQQVELMEALWKSMSARNVNSEPPAWHLSFLQDREKEIAAGNDPFESLDEFENGLRAELR' A
#
# COMPACT_ATOMS: atom_id res chain seq x y z
N MET A 1 -2.19 15.61 28.65
CA MET A 1 -1.73 14.89 27.44
C MET A 1 -1.83 15.88 26.30
N THR A 2 -0.72 16.26 25.70
CA THR A 2 -0.74 17.12 24.51
C THR A 2 -1.24 16.27 23.35
N VAL A 3 -2.48 16.53 22.92
CA VAL A 3 -2.93 16.09 21.60
C VAL A 3 -2.13 16.93 20.61
N GLN A 4 -1.06 16.35 20.07
CA GLN A 4 -0.40 16.89 18.90
C GLN A 4 -1.43 16.84 17.77
N THR A 5 -2.01 17.98 17.43
CA THR A 5 -2.80 18.13 16.21
C THR A 5 -1.84 17.94 15.05
N ILE A 6 -1.94 16.81 14.37
CA ILE A 6 -1.32 16.64 13.05
C ILE A 6 -1.83 17.82 12.21
N PRO A 7 -0.95 18.60 11.52
CA PRO A 7 -1.40 19.58 10.54
C PRO A 7 -2.44 18.96 9.62
N ASP A 8 -3.36 19.76 9.08
CA ASP A 8 -4.29 19.21 8.10
C ASP A 8 -3.47 18.54 6.98
N ILE A 9 -3.75 17.26 6.69
CA ILE A 9 -2.98 16.50 5.70
C ILE A 9 -3.03 17.23 4.34
N ASP A 10 -4.13 17.94 4.10
CA ASP A 10 -4.37 18.75 2.92
C ASP A 10 -3.48 20.01 2.85
N GLU A 11 -2.87 20.44 3.96
CA GLU A 11 -1.93 21.56 4.03
C GLU A 11 -0.46 21.14 3.91
N MET A 12 -0.17 19.84 3.90
CA MET A 12 1.21 19.31 3.80
C MET A 12 1.73 19.35 2.36
N THR A 13 3.04 19.59 2.20
CA THR A 13 3.71 19.29 0.92
C THR A 13 3.80 17.77 0.72
N GLY A 14 4.03 17.34 -0.53
CA GLY A 14 4.17 15.92 -0.83
C GLY A 14 5.29 15.25 -0.02
N GLU A 15 6.42 15.94 0.18
CA GLU A 15 7.53 15.44 0.98
C GLU A 15 7.13 15.24 2.45
N GLN A 16 6.38 16.19 3.02
CA GLN A 16 5.88 16.10 4.39
C GLN A 16 4.91 14.94 4.57
N GLN A 17 4.05 14.69 3.58
CA GLN A 17 3.14 13.54 3.59
C GLN A 17 3.92 12.22 3.57
N VAL A 18 4.96 12.12 2.74
CA VAL A 18 5.83 10.93 2.68
C VAL A 18 6.55 10.71 4.02
N GLU A 19 7.16 11.75 4.59
CA GLU A 19 7.82 11.66 5.91
C GLU A 19 6.84 11.21 7.01
N LEU A 20 5.61 11.73 7.00
CA LEU A 20 4.56 11.32 7.93
C LEU A 20 4.19 9.84 7.73
N MET A 21 4.00 9.40 6.49
CA MET A 21 3.72 8.00 6.17
C MET A 21 4.82 7.07 6.70
N GLU A 22 6.09 7.42 6.52
CA GLU A 22 7.22 6.64 7.02
C GLU A 22 7.25 6.57 8.55
N ALA A 23 7.02 7.70 9.22
CA ALA A 23 7.00 7.76 10.68
C ALA A 23 5.86 6.92 11.26
N LEU A 24 4.66 7.00 10.64
CA LEU A 24 3.51 6.18 11.01
C LEU A 24 3.79 4.70 10.80
N TRP A 25 4.30 4.33 9.62
CA TRP A 25 4.64 2.95 9.28
C TRP A 25 5.63 2.35 10.28
N LYS A 26 6.76 3.03 10.50
CA LYS A 26 7.79 2.62 11.49
C LYS A 26 7.18 2.42 12.88
N SER A 27 6.28 3.31 13.27
CA SER A 27 5.61 3.25 14.56
C SER A 27 4.63 2.08 14.67
N MET A 28 3.89 1.75 13.60
CA MET A 28 2.97 0.62 13.56
C MET A 28 3.72 -0.71 13.54
N SER A 29 4.77 -0.83 12.72
CA SER A 29 5.59 -2.04 12.64
C SER A 29 6.32 -2.33 13.95
N ALA A 30 6.89 -1.32 14.60
CA ALA A 30 7.60 -1.49 15.89
C ALA A 30 6.66 -1.90 17.04
N ARG A 31 5.40 -1.48 16.98
CA ARG A 31 4.39 -1.82 17.99
C ARG A 31 3.79 -3.22 17.82
N ASN A 32 4.18 -3.95 16.76
CA ASN A 32 3.59 -5.23 16.39
C ASN A 32 2.06 -5.18 16.50
N VAL A 33 1.47 -4.17 15.87
CA VAL A 33 0.01 -3.98 15.83
C VAL A 33 -0.56 -5.05 14.90
N ASN A 34 -0.54 -6.30 15.35
CA ASN A 34 -1.28 -7.41 14.76
C ASN A 34 -2.75 -7.23 15.13
N SER A 35 -3.35 -6.12 14.69
CA SER A 35 -4.80 -6.05 14.62
C SER A 35 -5.27 -7.07 13.60
N GLU A 36 -6.36 -7.76 13.90
CA GLU A 36 -7.04 -8.58 12.91
C GLU A 36 -7.27 -7.75 11.63
N PRO A 37 -6.92 -8.29 10.45
CA PRO A 37 -7.19 -7.60 9.20
C PRO A 37 -8.69 -7.25 9.11
N PRO A 38 -9.05 -6.13 8.45
CA PRO A 38 -10.44 -5.78 8.24
C PRO A 38 -11.21 -6.93 7.56
N ALA A 39 -12.50 -7.10 7.90
CA ALA A 39 -13.30 -8.21 7.38
C ALA A 39 -13.34 -8.29 5.84
N TRP A 40 -13.24 -7.14 5.16
CA TRP A 40 -13.21 -7.07 3.69
C TRP A 40 -11.92 -7.64 3.08
N HIS A 41 -10.81 -7.66 3.84
CA HIS A 41 -9.50 -8.05 3.33
C HIS A 41 -9.50 -9.52 2.87
N LEU A 42 -10.13 -10.40 3.64
CA LEU A 42 -10.25 -11.82 3.27
C LEU A 42 -11.05 -12.00 1.97
N SER A 43 -12.17 -11.29 1.83
CA SER A 43 -12.99 -11.37 0.62
C SER A 43 -12.21 -10.93 -0.62
N PHE A 44 -11.43 -9.85 -0.50
CA PHE A 44 -10.57 -9.38 -1.59
C PHE A 44 -9.52 -10.42 -2.00
N LEU A 45 -8.86 -11.06 -1.02
CA LEU A 45 -7.87 -12.11 -1.29
C LEU A 45 -8.50 -13.34 -1.97
N GLN A 46 -9.68 -13.76 -1.52
CA GLN A 46 -10.41 -14.87 -2.13
C GLN A 46 -10.82 -14.59 -3.58
N ASP A 47 -11.21 -13.36 -3.88
CA ASP A 47 -11.56 -12.98 -5.23
C ASP A 47 -10.32 -12.92 -6.13
N ARG A 48 -9.19 -12.39 -5.63
CA ARG A 48 -7.90 -12.44 -6.36
C ARG A 48 -7.46 -13.88 -6.64
N GLU A 49 -7.57 -14.77 -5.66
CA GLU A 49 -7.19 -16.18 -5.82
C GLU A 49 -8.04 -16.89 -6.90
N LYS A 50 -9.34 -16.59 -6.98
CA LYS A 50 -10.21 -17.10 -8.05
C LYS A 50 -9.79 -16.60 -9.43
N GLU A 51 -9.48 -15.31 -9.57
CA GLU A 51 -9.09 -14.74 -10.87
C GLU A 51 -7.74 -15.31 -11.34
N ILE A 52 -6.79 -15.50 -10.44
CA ILE A 52 -5.52 -16.19 -10.72
C ILE A 52 -5.79 -17.63 -11.17
N ALA A 53 -6.63 -18.37 -10.43
CA ALA A 53 -6.98 -19.76 -10.77
C ALA A 53 -7.75 -19.89 -12.09
N ALA A 54 -8.55 -18.88 -12.45
CA ALA A 54 -9.25 -18.79 -13.73
C ALA A 54 -8.33 -18.39 -14.90
N GLY A 55 -7.10 -17.95 -14.62
CA GLY A 55 -6.15 -17.45 -15.62
C GLY A 55 -6.42 -16.03 -16.09
N ASN A 56 -7.26 -15.27 -15.38
CA ASN A 56 -7.61 -13.89 -15.70
C ASN A 56 -6.62 -12.88 -15.11
N ASP A 57 -5.83 -13.29 -14.13
CA ASP A 57 -4.86 -12.43 -13.41
C ASP A 57 -3.48 -13.10 -13.45
N PRO A 58 -2.59 -12.70 -14.38
CA PRO A 58 -1.26 -13.29 -14.54
C PRO A 58 -0.25 -12.71 -13.55
N PHE A 59 0.76 -13.49 -13.20
CA PHE A 59 1.95 -12.98 -12.56
C PHE A 59 2.92 -12.45 -13.63
N GLU A 60 3.49 -11.28 -13.39
CA GLU A 60 4.63 -10.76 -14.13
C GLU A 60 5.86 -10.67 -13.24
N SER A 61 7.03 -10.81 -13.84
CA SER A 61 8.29 -10.51 -13.19
C SER A 61 8.52 -8.99 -13.13
N LEU A 62 9.34 -8.55 -12.18
CA LEU A 62 9.71 -7.15 -12.08
C LEU A 62 10.41 -6.64 -13.36
N ASP A 63 11.21 -7.48 -14.01
CA ASP A 63 11.86 -7.15 -15.28
C ASP A 63 10.85 -6.95 -16.41
N GLU A 64 9.81 -7.80 -16.50
CA GLU A 64 8.74 -7.64 -17.48
C GLU A 64 7.97 -6.32 -17.27
N PHE A 65 7.60 -6.04 -16.02
CA PHE A 65 6.94 -4.80 -15.63
C PHE A 65 7.77 -3.56 -15.99
N GLU A 66 9.06 -3.53 -15.59
CA GLU A 66 9.94 -2.41 -15.88
C GLU A 66 10.12 -2.18 -17.39
N ASN A 67 10.23 -3.25 -18.16
CA ASN A 67 10.36 -3.16 -19.62
C ASN A 67 9.08 -2.61 -20.26
N GLY A 68 7.90 -3.05 -19.79
CA GLY A 68 6.60 -2.52 -20.23
C GLY A 68 6.48 -1.02 -19.95
N LEU A 69 6.76 -0.61 -18.71
CA LEU A 69 6.69 0.79 -18.28
C LEU A 69 7.63 1.70 -19.11
N ARG A 70 8.87 1.24 -19.38
CA ARG A 70 9.81 2.00 -20.21
C ARG A 70 9.36 2.12 -21.66
N ALA A 71 8.59 1.17 -22.18
CA ALA A 71 8.05 1.21 -23.52
C ALA A 71 6.87 2.21 -23.63
N GLU A 72 6.03 2.31 -22.59
CA GLU A 72 4.88 3.23 -22.54
C GLU A 72 5.27 4.70 -22.38
N LEU A 73 6.40 4.98 -21.72
CA LEU A 73 6.87 6.35 -21.47
C LEU A 73 7.70 6.96 -22.63
N ARG A 74 7.82 6.27 -23.77
CA ARG A 74 8.54 6.74 -24.97
C ARG A 74 7.59 7.29 -26.02
#